data_AF-A0A3B9MDT9-F1
#
_entry.id   AF-A0A3B9MDT9-F1
#
_cell.length_a   1.000
_cell.length_b   1.000
_cell.length_c   1.000
_cell.angle_alpha   90.00
_cell.angle_beta   90.00
_cell.angle_gamma   90.00
#
_symmetry.space_group_name_H-M   'P 1'
#
loop_
_entity.id
_entity.type
_entity.pdbx_description
1 polymer ?
#
loop_
_entity_poly.entity_id
_entity_poly.type
_entity_poly.pdbx_seq_one_letter_code
_entity_poly.pdbx_strand_id
1 'polypeptide(L)'
;FLDQGYQDAANARQQAARGTFDPAYLNYTMGKLMIRKLREDWTASRGGKQAWQSFHDEFLKYGGPPIPLVRKAMLPGDAGSLF
;
A
#
# COMPACT_ATOMS: atom_id res chain seq x y z
N PHE A 1 20.16 -2.02 5.43
CA PHE A 1 20.21 -2.91 4.24
C PHE A 1 21.03 -4.17 4.48
N LEU A 2 22.23 -4.07 5.07
CA LEU A 2 23.02 -5.24 5.47
C LEU A 2 22.34 -6.03 6.61
N ASP A 3 22.27 -5.46 7.81
CA ASP A 3 21.88 -6.23 9.01
C ASP A 3 20.39 -6.61 9.05
N GLN A 4 19.52 -5.72 8.58
CA GLN A 4 18.06 -5.89 8.62
C GLN A 4 17.47 -6.34 7.29
N GLY A 5 18.18 -6.09 6.18
CA GLY A 5 17.73 -6.44 4.83
C GLY A 5 18.43 -7.68 4.27
N TYR A 6 19.47 -8.16 4.96
CA TYR A 6 20.28 -9.34 4.59
C TYR A 6 20.78 -9.29 3.14
N GLN A 7 21.08 -8.10 2.63
CA GLN A 7 21.62 -7.88 1.29
C GLN A 7 23.15 -7.98 1.28
N ASP A 8 23.75 -8.27 0.12
CA ASP A 8 25.20 -8.12 -0.05
C ASP A 8 25.64 -6.65 0.01
N ALA A 9 26.94 -6.44 0.19
CA ALA A 9 27.51 -5.11 0.38
C ALA A 9 27.30 -4.16 -0.81
N ALA A 10 27.35 -4.67 -2.05
CA ALA A 10 27.19 -3.84 -3.23
C ALA A 10 25.75 -3.33 -3.34
N ASN A 11 24.77 -4.24 -3.23
CA ASN A 11 23.35 -3.89 -3.25
C ASN A 11 22.97 -3.00 -2.07
N ALA A 12 23.46 -3.29 -0.86
CA ALA A 12 23.18 -2.48 0.32
C ALA A 12 23.66 -1.03 0.15
N ARG A 13 24.86 -0.82 -0.43
CA ARG A 13 25.39 0.53 -0.71
C ARG A 13 24.56 1.25 -1.77
N GLN A 14 24.19 0.56 -2.86
CA GLN A 14 23.37 1.15 -3.92
C GLN A 14 22.00 1.60 -3.40
N GLN A 15 21.35 0.77 -2.57
CA GLN A 15 20.04 1.08 -1.99
C GLN A 15 20.12 2.23 -0.97
N ALA A 16 21.16 2.25 -0.13
CA ALA A 16 21.42 3.36 0.78
C ALA A 16 21.62 4.68 0.03
N ALA A 17 22.38 4.66 -1.07
CA ALA A 17 22.60 5.83 -1.91
C ALA A 17 21.30 6.27 -2.61
N ARG A 18 20.52 5.34 -3.17
CA ARG A 18 19.23 5.68 -3.81
C ARG A 18 18.27 6.35 -2.82
N GLY A 19 18.24 5.88 -1.57
CA GLY A 19 17.40 6.45 -0.53
C GLY A 19 17.71 7.91 -0.15
N THR A 20 18.87 8.46 -0.52
CA THR A 20 19.20 9.87 -0.22
C THR A 20 18.66 10.87 -1.24
N PHE A 21 18.22 10.41 -2.42
CA PHE A 21 17.81 11.31 -3.50
C PHE A 21 16.49 10.93 -4.19
N ASP A 22 16.02 9.68 -4.07
CA ASP A 22 14.74 9.26 -4.65
C ASP A 22 13.59 9.58 -3.68
N PRO A 23 12.76 10.61 -3.93
CA PRO A 23 11.64 10.94 -3.05
C PRO A 23 10.55 9.86 -3.03
N ALA A 24 10.53 8.94 -4.00
CA ALA A 24 9.58 7.85 -4.09
C ALA A 24 10.09 6.54 -3.46
N TYR A 25 11.24 6.56 -2.79
CA TYR A 25 11.93 5.36 -2.31
C TYR A 25 11.08 4.46 -1.40
N LEU A 26 10.17 5.05 -0.62
CA LEU A 26 9.30 4.34 0.33
C LEU A 26 7.96 3.86 -0.27
N ASN A 27 7.68 4.15 -1.54
CA ASN A 27 6.35 3.92 -2.14
C ASN A 27 5.90 2.46 -2.11
N TYR A 28 6.83 1.50 -2.21
CA TYR A 28 6.50 0.07 -2.13
C TYR A 28 5.85 -0.29 -0.78
N THR A 29 6.45 0.17 0.32
CA THR A 29 5.93 -0.12 1.67
C THR A 29 4.72 0.73 1.97
N MET A 30 4.79 2.03 1.65
CA MET A 30 3.68 2.95 1.85
C MET A 30 2.41 2.46 1.14
N GLY A 31 2.49 2.17 -0.17
CA GLY A 31 1.36 1.67 -0.94
C GLY A 31 0.82 0.33 -0.42
N LYS A 32 1.70 -0.59 0.00
CA LYS A 32 1.28 -1.86 0.61
C LYS A 32 0.48 -1.65 1.89
N LEU A 33 0.92 -0.75 2.78
CA LEU A 33 0.21 -0.45 4.03
C LEU A 33 -1.13 0.23 3.75
N MET A 34 -1.18 1.17 2.80
CA MET A 34 -2.43 1.83 2.40
C MET A 34 -3.45 0.84 1.82
N ILE A 35 -3.03 -0.10 0.96
CA ILE A 35 -3.91 -1.15 0.41
C ILE A 35 -4.42 -2.06 1.52
N ARG A 36 -3.55 -2.46 2.46
CA ARG A 36 -3.96 -3.29 3.60
C ARG A 36 -5.00 -2.59 4.48
N LYS A 37 -4.77 -1.32 4.82
CA LYS A 37 -5.71 -0.52 5.61
C LYS A 37 -7.05 -0.35 4.89
N LEU A 38 -7.01 -0.01 3.59
CA LEU A 38 -8.22 0.11 2.79
C LEU A 38 -9.02 -1.20 2.75
N ARG A 39 -8.35 -2.35 2.58
CA ARG A 39 -9.01 -3.66 2.64
C ARG A 39 -9.65 -3.92 4.00
N GLU A 40 -8.92 -3.67 5.08
CA GLU A 40 -9.41 -3.87 6.44
C GLU A 40 -10.68 -3.04 6.67
N ASP A 41 -10.66 -1.75 6.34
CA ASP A 41 -11.82 -0.87 6.50
C ASP A 41 -12.99 -1.26 5.60
N TRP A 42 -12.72 -1.57 4.33
CA TRP A 42 -13.76 -1.93 3.38
C TRP A 42 -14.43 -3.26 3.75
N THR A 43 -13.65 -4.22 4.25
CA THR A 43 -14.17 -5.54 4.62
C THR A 43 -14.83 -5.58 6.00
N ALA A 44 -14.58 -4.59 6.87
CA ALA A 44 -15.12 -4.55 8.24
C ALA A 44 -16.65 -4.70 8.31
N SER A 45 -17.38 -4.05 7.40
CA SER A 45 -18.85 -4.14 7.31
C SER A 45 -19.34 -5.16 6.27
N ARG A 46 -18.44 -5.95 5.67
CA ARG A 46 -18.72 -6.83 4.51
C ARG A 46 -18.32 -8.29 4.77
N GLY A 47 -18.24 -8.72 6.03
CA GLY A 47 -17.89 -10.11 6.37
C GLY A 47 -16.39 -10.39 6.49
N GLY A 48 -15.57 -9.34 6.60
CA GLY A 48 -14.14 -9.45 6.87
C GLY A 48 -13.41 -10.25 5.80
N LYS A 49 -12.67 -11.28 6.22
CA LYS A 49 -11.83 -12.09 5.31
C LYS A 49 -12.62 -12.73 4.16
N GLN A 50 -13.90 -13.04 4.36
CA GLN A 50 -14.74 -13.65 3.32
C GLN A 50 -14.97 -12.71 2.13
N ALA A 51 -14.90 -11.38 2.33
CA ALA A 51 -15.04 -10.39 1.27
C ALA A 51 -13.73 -9.98 0.59
N TRP A 52 -12.61 -10.66 0.85
CA TRP A 52 -11.32 -10.30 0.23
C TRP A 52 -11.35 -10.43 -1.29
N GLN A 53 -12.02 -11.44 -1.83
CA GLN A 53 -12.17 -11.56 -3.27
C GLN A 53 -12.92 -10.35 -3.84
N SER A 54 -14.12 -10.04 -3.32
CA SER A 54 -14.89 -8.86 -3.75
C SER A 54 -14.11 -7.55 -3.59
N PHE A 55 -13.29 -7.43 -2.53
CA PHE A 55 -12.40 -6.29 -2.35
C PHE A 55 -11.39 -6.18 -3.48
N HIS A 56 -10.68 -7.27 -3.82
CA HIS A 56 -9.68 -7.25 -4.89
C HIS A 56 -10.33 -6.99 -6.24
N ASP A 57 -11.47 -7.62 -6.52
CA ASP A 57 -12.23 -7.41 -7.75
C ASP A 57 -12.65 -5.94 -7.91
N GLU A 58 -13.11 -5.30 -6.83
CA GLU A 58 -13.47 -3.88 -6.86
C GLU A 58 -12.24 -2.97 -6.97
N PHE A 59 -11.22 -3.20 -6.14
CA PHE A 59 -10.00 -2.38 -6.10
C PHE A 59 -9.26 -2.36 -7.45
N LEU A 60 -9.18 -3.50 -8.15
CA LEU A 60 -8.44 -3.61 -9.41
C LEU A 60 -9.15 -2.96 -10.60
N LYS A 61 -10.47 -2.72 -10.54
CA LYS A 61 -11.21 -2.02 -11.62
C LYS A 61 -10.71 -0.60 -11.85
N TYR A 62 -10.16 0.04 -10.82
CA TYR A 62 -9.71 1.44 -10.89
C TYR A 62 -8.39 1.59 -11.64
N GLY A 63 -7.61 0.51 -11.85
CA GLY A 63 -6.31 0.56 -12.52
C GLY A 63 -5.20 1.14 -11.63
N GLY A 64 -4.54 2.21 -12.07
CA GLY A 64 -3.37 2.79 -11.40
C GLY A 64 -3.51 4.19 -10.76
N PRO A 65 -4.67 4.68 -10.29
CA PRO A 65 -4.74 5.97 -9.63
C PRO A 65 -4.13 5.93 -8.21
N PRO A 66 -3.83 7.09 -7.61
CA PRO A 66 -3.43 7.17 -6.21
C PRO A 66 -4.42 6.48 -5.27
N ILE A 67 -3.94 5.64 -4.36
CA ILE A 67 -4.76 4.89 -3.40
C ILE A 67 -5.74 5.78 -2.59
N PRO A 68 -5.40 7.02 -2.19
CA PRO A 68 -6.37 7.92 -1.56
C PRO A 68 -7.61 8.22 -2.40
N LEU A 69 -7.47 8.27 -3.73
CA LEU A 69 -8.62 8.46 -4.63
C LEU A 69 -9.45 7.18 -4.73
N VAL A 70 -8.81 6.01 -4.79
CA VAL A 70 -9.50 4.72 -4.75
C VAL A 70 -10.29 4.55 -3.45
N ARG A 71 -9.72 4.96 -2.31
CA ARG A 71 -10.44 4.95 -1.02
C ARG A 71 -11.72 5.79 -1.10
N LYS A 72 -11.64 7.02 -1.61
CA LYS A 72 -12.83 7.90 -1.73
C LYS A 72 -13.91 7.28 -2.60
N ALA A 73 -13.54 6.54 -3.65
CA ALA A 73 -14.50 5.85 -4.50
C ALA A 73 -15.11 4.61 -3.83
N MET A 74 -14.28 3.78 -3.17
CA MET A 74 -14.73 2.53 -2.53
C MET A 74 -15.44 2.74 -1.19
N LEU A 75 -15.16 3.85 -0.49
CA LEU A 75 -15.74 4.25 0.79
C LEU A 75 -16.21 5.73 0.72
N PRO A 76 -17.32 6.03 0.03
CA PRO A 76 -17.81 7.40 -0.10
C PRO A 76 -18.19 7.99 1.25
N GLY A 77 -17.80 9.25 1.50
CA GLY A 77 -18.08 9.97 2.74
C GLY A 77 -17.19 9.57 3.93
N ASP A 78 -16.27 8.63 3.75
CA ASP A 78 -15.29 8.27 4.78
C ASP A 78 -14.19 9.34 4.89
N ALA A 79 -13.96 9.80 6.12
CA ALA A 79 -12.86 10.71 6.49
C ALA A 79 -11.68 9.96 7.15
N GLY A 80 -11.67 8.63 7.05
CA GLY A 80 -10.68 7.77 7.68
C GLY A 80 -9.29 7.91 7.08
N SER A 81 -8.28 7.61 7.90
CA SER A 81 -6.87 7.63 7.52
C SER A 81 -6.46 6.34 6.78
N LEU A 82 -5.47 6.47 5.88
CA LEU A 82 -4.75 5.35 5.27
C LEU A 82 -3.49 4.94 6.07
N PHE A 83 -3.28 5.57 7.21
CA PHE A 83 -2.22 5.34 8.19
C PHE A 83 -2.81 5.23 9.60
#